data_AF-A0A957EMR8-F1
#
_entry.id   AF-A0A957EMR8-F1
#
_cell.length_a   1.000
_cell.length_b   1.000
_cell.length_c   1.000
_cell.angle_alpha   90.00
_cell.angle_beta   90.00
_cell.angle_gamma   90.00
#
_symmetry.space_group_name_H-M   'P 1'
#
loop_
_entity.id
_entity.type
_entity.pdbx_description
1 polymer ?
#
loop_
_entity_poly.entity_id
_entity_poly.type
_entity_poly.pdbx_seq_one_letter_code
_entity_poly.pdbx_strand_id
1 'polypeptide(L)'
;MAHHPDSLETYRWRLGQLVQRPSTDMVQRRQQLQVAWDYVRHELLYLSWVLMEVALLTPFSMALMGWARYWPPGLVLLWLVLLMLVPFNLLRLMDVLRFPFGWQQLVMMGGLLLTLLFSSQILLYHSRTLLDWRWLSLFLRNITQKGNQLWVRDVIIFLLGITIWSRGAALKHREFKVNGVGL
;
A
#
# COMPACT_ATOMS: atom_id res chain seq x y z
N MET A 1 -63.04 -51.01 -3.64
CA MET A 1 -61.97 -51.02 -2.63
C MET A 1 -60.64 -51.00 -3.35
N ALA A 2 -60.08 -49.81 -3.59
CA ALA A 2 -58.81 -49.66 -4.30
C ALA A 2 -57.68 -49.52 -3.26
N HIS A 3 -56.75 -50.47 -3.28
CA HIS A 3 -55.52 -50.46 -2.50
C HIS A 3 -54.62 -49.32 -2.97
N HIS A 4 -54.10 -48.52 -2.04
CA HIS A 4 -53.22 -47.37 -2.28
C HIS A 4 -51.81 -47.71 -1.78
N PRO A 5 -50.85 -48.10 -2.66
CA PRO A 5 -49.51 -48.51 -2.24
C PRO A 5 -48.44 -47.51 -2.69
N ASP A 6 -48.51 -46.22 -2.32
CA ASP A 6 -47.54 -45.21 -2.81
C ASP A 6 -46.95 -44.28 -1.74
N SER A 7 -47.34 -44.41 -0.47
CA SER A 7 -46.91 -43.45 0.55
C SER A 7 -45.46 -43.68 1.01
N LEU A 8 -45.03 -44.93 1.21
CA LEU A 8 -43.74 -45.24 1.84
C LEU A 8 -42.51 -44.95 0.96
N GLU A 9 -42.59 -45.20 -0.35
CA GLU A 9 -41.49 -44.86 -1.26
C GLU A 9 -41.33 -43.34 -1.44
N THR A 10 -42.46 -42.63 -1.46
CA THR A 10 -42.50 -41.17 -1.52
C THR A 10 -41.83 -40.53 -0.30
N TYR A 11 -42.03 -41.10 0.91
CA TYR A 11 -41.33 -40.63 2.11
C TYR A 11 -39.84 -40.98 2.10
N ARG A 12 -39.46 -42.15 1.57
CA ARG A 12 -38.05 -42.59 1.51
C ARG A 12 -37.22 -41.70 0.57
N TRP A 13 -37.78 -41.30 -0.56
CA TRP A 13 -37.12 -40.39 -1.50
C TRP A 13 -36.95 -38.98 -0.93
N ARG A 14 -37.95 -38.49 -0.18
CA ARG A 14 -37.92 -37.16 0.44
C ARG A 14 -36.95 -37.07 1.63
N LEU A 15 -36.81 -38.15 2.41
CA LEU A 15 -35.83 -38.24 3.50
C LEU A 15 -34.40 -38.34 2.98
N GLY A 16 -34.16 -39.06 1.86
CA GLY A 16 -32.85 -39.09 1.21
C GLY A 16 -32.39 -37.70 0.73
N GLN A 17 -33.31 -36.86 0.24
CA GLN A 17 -32.99 -35.50 -0.20
C GLN A 17 -32.71 -34.51 0.94
N LEU A 18 -33.27 -34.73 2.13
CA LEU A 18 -33.04 -33.87 3.30
C LEU A 18 -31.70 -34.15 4.00
N VAL A 19 -31.15 -35.35 3.84
CA VAL A 19 -29.86 -35.74 4.44
C VAL A 19 -28.65 -35.25 3.63
N GLN A 20 -28.84 -34.87 2.36
CA GLN A 20 -27.74 -34.56 1.43
C GLN A 20 -27.63 -33.09 1.00
N ARG A 21 -28.42 -32.16 1.55
CA ARG A 21 -28.18 -30.74 1.34
C ARG A 21 -27.14 -30.25 2.37
N PRO A 22 -25.86 -30.05 1.99
CA PRO A 22 -24.98 -29.26 2.82
C PRO A 22 -25.68 -27.93 3.08
N SER A 23 -25.81 -27.54 4.34
CA SER A 23 -26.42 -26.26 4.69
C SER A 23 -25.71 -25.17 3.91
N THR A 24 -26.45 -24.46 3.08
CA THR A 24 -25.95 -23.38 2.21
C THR A 24 -25.11 -22.38 3.00
N ASP A 25 -25.43 -22.20 4.28
CA ASP A 25 -24.72 -21.36 5.25
C ASP A 25 -23.28 -21.81 5.49
N MET A 26 -22.99 -23.12 5.54
CA MET A 26 -21.64 -23.64 5.73
C MET A 26 -20.78 -23.41 4.48
N VAL A 27 -21.36 -23.59 3.28
CA VAL A 27 -20.67 -23.32 2.01
C VAL A 27 -20.38 -21.83 1.86
N GLN A 28 -21.37 -20.98 2.18
CA GLN A 28 -21.24 -19.52 2.11
C GLN A 28 -20.23 -18.98 3.12
N ARG A 29 -20.21 -19.47 4.37
CA ARG A 29 -19.18 -19.11 5.35
C ARG A 29 -17.79 -19.54 4.90
N ARG A 30 -17.64 -20.73 4.33
CA ARG A 30 -16.35 -21.20 3.81
C ARG A 30 -15.85 -20.32 2.68
N GLN A 31 -16.74 -19.93 1.76
CA GLN A 31 -16.40 -19.00 0.67
C GLN A 31 -16.03 -17.60 1.20
N GLN A 32 -16.76 -17.07 2.19
CA GLN A 32 -16.41 -15.79 2.82
C GLN A 32 -15.05 -15.85 3.53
N LEU A 33 -14.76 -16.95 4.24
CA LEU A 33 -13.46 -17.17 4.88
C LEU A 33 -12.33 -17.30 3.85
N GLN A 34 -12.58 -17.96 2.72
CA GLN A 34 -11.60 -18.07 1.62
C GLN A 34 -11.30 -16.69 1.02
N VAL A 35 -12.33 -15.89 0.70
CA VAL A 35 -12.15 -14.53 0.18
C VAL A 35 -11.41 -13.64 1.18
N ALA A 36 -11.76 -13.72 2.47
CA ALA A 36 -11.08 -12.97 3.52
C ALA A 36 -9.62 -13.42 3.69
N TRP A 37 -9.36 -14.72 3.61
CA TRP A 37 -8.01 -15.28 3.69
C TRP A 37 -7.15 -14.88 2.48
N ASP A 38 -7.72 -14.95 1.28
CA ASP A 38 -7.05 -14.50 0.06
C ASP A 38 -6.71 -13.02 0.17
N TYR A 39 -7.64 -12.19 0.65
CA TYR A 39 -7.37 -10.76 0.91
C TYR A 39 -6.19 -10.58 1.88
N VAL A 40 -6.24 -11.21 3.05
CA VAL A 40 -5.19 -11.11 4.08
C VAL A 40 -3.84 -11.57 3.54
N ARG A 41 -3.81 -12.67 2.76
CA ARG A 41 -2.60 -13.17 2.11
C ARG A 41 -2.01 -12.15 1.14
N HIS A 42 -2.83 -11.49 0.33
CA HIS A 42 -2.36 -10.46 -0.60
C HIS A 42 -1.77 -9.25 0.15
N GLU A 43 -2.41 -8.80 1.24
CA GLU A 43 -1.88 -7.70 2.06
C GLU A 43 -0.55 -8.06 2.73
N LEU A 44 -0.42 -9.28 3.27
CA LEU A 44 0.81 -9.76 3.91
C LEU A 44 1.98 -9.85 2.91
N LEU A 45 1.72 -10.35 1.70
CA LEU A 45 2.73 -10.40 0.64
C LEU A 45 3.19 -8.99 0.26
N TYR A 46 2.24 -8.05 0.15
CA TYR A 46 2.55 -6.66 -0.15
C TYR A 46 3.41 -6.02 0.95
N LEU A 47 2.99 -6.14 2.21
CA LEU A 47 3.75 -5.62 3.36
C LEU A 47 5.15 -6.22 3.43
N SER A 48 5.27 -7.52 3.17
CA SER A 48 6.58 -8.19 3.13
C SER A 48 7.48 -7.64 2.03
N TRP A 49 6.92 -7.34 0.85
CA TRP A 49 7.67 -6.79 -0.27
C TRP A 49 8.14 -5.37 0.00
N VAL A 50 7.25 -4.52 0.54
CA VAL A 50 7.63 -3.17 1.00
C VAL A 50 8.73 -3.27 2.05
N LEU A 51 8.57 -4.14 3.05
CA LEU A 51 9.55 -4.28 4.12
C LEU A 51 10.91 -4.74 3.60
N MET A 52 10.92 -5.67 2.64
CA MET A 52 12.13 -6.12 1.95
C MET A 52 12.82 -4.97 1.20
N GLU A 53 12.08 -4.22 0.38
CA GLU A 53 12.65 -3.09 -0.36
C GLU A 53 13.17 -2.00 0.58
N VAL A 54 12.42 -1.67 1.63
CA VAL A 54 12.84 -0.66 2.62
C VAL A 54 14.03 -1.14 3.43
N ALA A 55 14.09 -2.40 3.83
CA ALA A 55 15.24 -2.96 4.54
C ALA A 55 16.52 -2.90 3.71
N LEU A 56 16.42 -3.03 2.38
CA LEU A 56 17.53 -2.85 1.44
C LEU A 56 17.89 -1.37 1.23
N LEU A 57 16.90 -0.49 1.15
CA LEU A 57 17.09 0.94 0.92
C LEU A 57 17.59 1.70 2.15
N THR A 58 17.26 1.25 3.35
CA THR A 58 17.64 1.90 4.62
C THR A 58 19.17 1.99 4.81
N PRO A 59 19.96 0.92 4.68
CA PRO A 59 21.42 1.03 4.80
C PRO A 59 22.03 1.84 3.65
N PHE A 60 21.46 1.75 2.44
CA PHE A 60 21.90 2.54 1.29
C PHE A 60 21.65 4.04 1.47
N SER A 61 20.47 4.42 1.98
CA SER A 61 20.14 5.81 2.26
C SER A 61 20.98 6.38 3.40
N MET A 62 21.23 5.58 4.45
CA MET A 62 22.13 5.96 5.54
C MET A 62 23.58 6.13 5.08
N ALA A 63 24.06 5.30 4.14
CA ALA A 63 25.40 5.43 3.57
C ALA A 63 25.54 6.65 2.65
N LEU A 64 24.52 6.94 1.83
CA LEU A 64 24.50 8.12 0.95
C LEU A 64 24.38 9.42 1.72
N MET A 65 23.54 9.44 2.74
CA MET A 65 23.30 10.61 3.57
C MET A 65 24.23 10.53 4.79
N GLY A 66 25.49 10.95 4.64
CA GLY A 66 26.46 10.96 5.76
C GLY A 66 25.99 11.75 6.99
N TRP A 67 25.03 12.68 6.83
CA TRP A 67 24.35 13.39 7.92
C TRP A 67 23.16 12.64 8.53
N ALA A 68 22.58 11.65 7.83
CA ALA A 68 21.48 10.84 8.35
C ALA A 68 21.91 9.95 9.53
N ARG A 69 23.22 9.84 9.79
CA ARG A 69 23.75 9.24 11.04
C ARG A 69 23.18 9.88 12.31
N TYR A 70 22.71 11.13 12.22
CA TYR A 70 22.09 11.84 13.35
C TYR A 70 20.59 11.52 13.51
N TRP A 71 20.01 10.74 12.59
CA TRP A 71 18.61 10.35 12.67
C TRP A 71 18.48 8.95 13.27
N PRO A 72 17.47 8.72 14.12
CA PRO A 72 17.18 7.37 14.60
C PRO A 72 16.86 6.45 13.41
N PRO A 73 17.50 5.27 13.31
CA PRO A 73 17.29 4.35 12.18
C PRO A 73 15.84 3.89 12.05
N GLY A 74 15.13 3.76 13.17
CA GLY A 74 13.70 3.43 13.16
C GLY A 74 12.84 4.52 12.51
N LEU A 75 13.22 5.80 12.64
CA LEU A 75 12.50 6.90 12.02
C LEU A 75 12.73 6.92 10.51
N VAL A 76 13.97 6.69 10.06
CA VAL A 76 14.30 6.55 8.63
C VAL A 76 13.52 5.40 8.01
N LEU A 77 13.53 4.22 8.65
CA LEU A 77 12.80 3.06 8.17
C LEU A 77 11.31 3.35 8.08
N LEU A 78 10.71 3.91 9.14
CA LEU A 78 9.29 4.28 9.15
C LEU A 78 8.98 5.27 8.02
N TRP A 79 9.81 6.30 7.84
CA TRP A 79 9.65 7.28 6.77
C TRP A 79 9.69 6.65 5.37
N LEU A 80 10.65 5.74 5.12
CA LEU A 80 10.74 5.00 3.86
C LEU A 80 9.51 4.11 3.62
N VAL A 81 9.02 3.41 4.66
CA VAL A 81 7.79 2.61 4.58
C VAL A 81 6.60 3.50 4.22
N LEU A 82 6.40 4.63 4.90
CA LEU A 82 5.30 5.55 4.59
C LEU A 82 5.41 6.06 3.15
N LEU A 83 6.60 6.49 2.71
CA LEU A 83 6.82 6.97 1.34
C LEU A 83 6.43 5.94 0.28
N MET A 84 6.62 4.66 0.57
CA MET A 84 6.27 3.57 -0.33
C MET A 84 4.79 3.19 -0.26
N LEU A 85 4.18 3.29 0.93
CA LEU A 85 2.76 2.99 1.15
C LEU A 85 1.83 4.06 0.59
N VAL A 86 2.20 5.34 0.63
CA VAL A 86 1.36 6.43 0.14
C VAL A 86 0.95 6.25 -1.34
N PRO A 87 1.88 6.10 -2.32
CA PRO A 87 1.50 5.96 -3.73
C PRO A 87 0.66 4.71 -3.98
N PHE A 88 0.95 3.61 -3.29
CA PHE A 88 0.19 2.38 -3.40
C PHE A 88 -1.26 2.55 -2.91
N ASN A 89 -1.44 3.12 -1.71
CA ASN A 89 -2.77 3.35 -1.15
C ASN A 89 -3.56 4.37 -1.97
N LEU A 90 -2.89 5.41 -2.51
CA LEU A 90 -3.52 6.34 -3.46
C LEU A 90 -4.02 5.59 -4.70
N LEU A 91 -3.17 4.77 -5.33
CA LEU A 91 -3.54 4.02 -6.53
C LEU A 91 -4.68 3.05 -6.27
N ARG A 92 -4.74 2.44 -5.09
CA ARG A 92 -5.83 1.55 -4.69
C ARG A 92 -7.14 2.32 -4.43
N LEU A 93 -7.05 3.44 -3.73
CA LEU A 93 -8.20 4.31 -3.47
C LEU A 93 -8.81 4.82 -4.78
N MET A 94 -7.96 5.23 -5.72
CA MET A 94 -8.40 5.70 -7.04
C MET A 94 -9.05 4.60 -7.87
N ASP A 95 -8.63 3.34 -7.74
CA ASP A 95 -9.29 2.20 -8.40
C ASP A 95 -10.65 1.91 -7.81
N VAL A 96 -10.75 1.89 -6.48
CA VAL A 96 -12.02 1.68 -5.77
C VAL A 96 -13.02 2.78 -6.13
N LEU A 97 -12.54 4.03 -6.24
CA LEU A 97 -13.35 5.18 -6.64
C LEU A 97 -13.53 5.31 -8.17
N ARG A 98 -12.94 4.42 -8.97
CA ARG A 98 -13.01 4.40 -10.45
C ARG A 98 -12.66 5.74 -11.11
N PHE A 99 -11.56 6.35 -10.68
CA PHE A 99 -11.12 7.63 -11.24
C PHE A 99 -10.73 7.51 -12.72
N PRO A 100 -11.03 8.52 -13.55
CA PRO A 100 -10.54 8.57 -14.93
C PRO A 100 -9.02 8.76 -14.96
N PHE A 101 -8.35 8.18 -15.95
CA PHE A 101 -6.89 8.11 -16.05
C PHE A 101 -6.17 9.47 -15.92
N GLY A 102 -6.71 10.54 -16.52
CA GLY A 102 -6.12 11.88 -16.42
C GLY A 102 -6.11 12.43 -15.00
N TRP A 103 -7.16 12.18 -14.21
CA TRP A 103 -7.20 12.58 -12.81
C TRP A 103 -6.33 11.68 -11.94
N GLN A 104 -6.15 10.41 -12.28
CA GLN A 104 -5.21 9.53 -11.58
C GLN A 104 -3.77 10.08 -11.67
N GLN A 105 -3.34 10.52 -12.85
CA GLN A 105 -2.01 11.12 -13.02
C GLN A 105 -1.86 12.41 -12.21
N LEU A 106 -2.88 13.27 -12.22
CA LEU A 106 -2.86 14.54 -11.47
C LEU A 106 -2.81 14.28 -9.96
N VAL A 107 -3.61 13.35 -9.44
CA VAL A 107 -3.60 12.97 -8.03
C VAL A 107 -2.28 12.29 -7.64
N MET A 108 -1.68 11.48 -8.51
CA MET A 108 -0.36 10.89 -8.27
C MET A 108 0.75 11.94 -8.23
N MET A 109 0.74 12.89 -9.16
CA MET A 109 1.70 14.00 -9.17
C MET A 109 1.50 14.93 -7.97
N GLY A 110 0.26 15.27 -7.66
CA GLY A 110 -0.08 16.09 -6.48
C GLY A 110 0.28 15.39 -5.18
N GLY A 111 0.02 14.09 -5.09
CA GLY A 111 0.40 13.24 -3.96
C GLY A 111 1.92 13.15 -3.79
N LEU A 112 2.67 12.96 -4.88
CA LEU A 112 4.13 13.00 -4.87
C LEU A 112 4.62 14.34 -4.34
N LEU A 113 4.13 15.44 -4.93
CA LEU A 113 4.54 16.79 -4.56
C LEU A 113 4.26 17.05 -3.09
N LEU A 114 3.04 16.78 -2.62
CA LEU A 114 2.68 16.92 -1.21
C LEU A 114 3.59 16.08 -0.32
N THR A 115 3.80 14.81 -0.66
CA THR A 115 4.63 13.91 0.15
C THR A 115 6.07 14.40 0.23
N LEU A 116 6.63 14.91 -0.87
CA LEU A 116 7.97 15.51 -0.89
C LEU A 116 8.03 16.79 -0.05
N LEU A 117 7.03 17.67 -0.14
CA LEU A 117 6.95 18.89 0.67
C LEU A 117 6.87 18.56 2.15
N PHE A 118 5.93 17.71 2.57
CA PHE A 118 5.77 17.27 3.95
C PHE A 118 7.03 16.56 4.45
N SER A 119 7.60 15.67 3.64
CA SER A 119 8.85 14.99 3.96
C SER A 119 9.98 15.98 4.22
N SER A 120 10.17 16.95 3.32
CA SER A 120 11.22 17.97 3.47
C SER A 120 11.02 18.81 4.74
N GLN A 121 9.79 19.22 5.04
CA GLN A 121 9.46 19.98 6.24
C GLN A 121 9.75 19.20 7.53
N ILE A 122 9.28 17.95 7.62
CA ILE A 122 9.45 17.09 8.80
C ILE A 122 10.93 16.80 9.06
N LEU A 123 11.67 16.48 7.98
CA LEU A 123 13.04 16.00 8.09
C LEU A 123 14.08 17.11 8.25
N LEU A 124 13.87 18.26 7.60
CA LEU A 124 14.92 19.27 7.45
C LEU A 124 14.71 20.50 8.33
N TYR A 125 13.46 20.83 8.64
CA TYR A 125 13.13 22.13 9.24
C TYR A 125 12.52 22.04 10.64
N HIS A 126 12.27 20.85 11.19
CA HIS A 126 11.80 20.61 12.57
C HIS A 126 10.71 21.63 12.98
N SER A 127 9.81 21.97 12.04
CA SER A 127 8.81 23.00 12.25
C SER A 127 7.77 22.47 13.23
N ARG A 128 7.52 23.24 14.31
CA ARG A 128 6.44 22.94 15.28
C ARG A 128 5.02 22.99 14.68
N THR A 129 4.90 23.45 13.42
CA THR A 129 3.62 23.70 12.75
C THR A 129 3.68 23.19 11.30
N LEU A 130 2.68 22.41 10.89
CA LEU A 130 2.62 21.76 9.56
C LEU A 130 2.37 22.74 8.39
N LEU A 131 1.98 23.98 8.65
CA LEU A 131 1.59 24.96 7.63
C LEU A 131 2.40 26.27 7.66
N ASP A 132 3.58 26.27 8.26
CA ASP A 132 4.43 27.47 8.28
C ASP A 132 5.19 27.61 6.95
N TRP A 133 4.86 28.61 6.14
CA TRP A 133 5.52 28.88 4.85
C TRP A 133 6.96 29.38 4.96
N ARG A 134 7.46 29.66 6.17
CA ARG A 134 8.84 30.13 6.39
C ARG A 134 9.92 29.15 5.95
N TRP A 135 9.66 27.84 5.94
CA TRP A 135 10.66 26.88 5.47
C TRP A 135 10.96 27.05 3.97
N LEU A 136 9.97 27.45 3.16
CA LEU A 136 10.13 27.64 1.73
C LEU A 136 11.05 28.83 1.41
N SER A 137 10.92 29.93 2.17
CA SER A 137 11.83 31.07 2.02
C SER A 137 13.25 30.74 2.48
N LEU A 138 13.41 29.92 3.52
CA LEU A 138 14.72 29.40 3.95
C LEU A 138 15.36 28.49 2.88
N PHE A 139 14.57 27.63 2.23
CA PHE A 139 15.04 26.78 1.13
C PHE A 139 15.51 27.61 -0.07
N LEU A 140 14.72 28.57 -0.54
CA LEU A 140 15.10 29.46 -1.63
C LEU A 140 16.35 30.29 -1.31
N ARG A 141 16.49 30.71 -0.04
CA ARG A 141 17.66 31.43 0.44
C ARG A 141 18.91 30.54 0.46
N ASN A 142 18.78 29.27 0.83
CA ASN A 142 19.86 28.28 0.81
C ASN A 142 20.35 27.96 -0.61
N ILE A 143 19.46 27.97 -1.61
CA ILE A 143 19.83 27.80 -3.03
C ILE A 143 20.64 29.00 -3.55
N THR A 144 20.27 30.21 -3.10
CA THR A 144 20.85 31.45 -3.63
C THR A 144 22.20 31.79 -2.98
N GLN A 145 22.51 31.26 -1.78
CA GLN A 145 23.78 31.49 -1.10
C GLN A 145 24.92 30.64 -1.69
N LYS A 146 25.86 31.31 -2.36
CA LYS A 146 27.11 30.70 -2.84
C LYS A 146 27.93 30.18 -1.65
N GLY A 147 28.31 28.89 -1.71
CA GLY A 147 29.15 28.22 -0.70
C GLY A 147 28.41 27.37 0.33
N ASN A 148 27.07 27.39 0.33
CA ASN A 148 26.28 26.56 1.24
C ASN A 148 26.01 25.18 0.61
N GLN A 149 26.34 24.08 1.30
CA GLN A 149 26.11 22.71 0.81
C GLN A 149 24.75 22.13 1.22
N LEU A 150 23.93 22.87 1.99
CA LEU A 150 22.64 22.39 2.48
C LEU A 150 21.63 22.08 1.36
N TRP A 151 21.70 22.74 0.21
CA TRP A 151 20.83 22.45 -0.92
C TRP A 151 21.07 21.05 -1.52
N VAL A 152 22.30 20.53 -1.45
CA VAL A 152 22.64 19.19 -1.95
C VAL A 152 21.90 18.12 -1.17
N ARG A 153 21.80 18.29 0.16
CA ARG A 153 21.02 17.41 1.02
C ARG A 153 19.56 17.35 0.61
N ASP A 154 18.98 18.51 0.35
CA ASP A 154 17.57 18.62 -0.01
C ASP A 154 17.34 17.89 -1.34
N VAL A 155 18.20 18.12 -2.34
CA VAL A 155 18.16 17.42 -3.64
C VAL A 155 18.27 15.90 -3.49
N ILE A 156 19.17 15.39 -2.64
CA ILE A 156 19.29 13.94 -2.40
C ILE A 156 18.00 13.37 -1.81
N ILE A 157 17.38 14.06 -0.86
CA ILE A 157 16.09 13.63 -0.28
C ILE A 157 14.98 13.64 -1.33
N PHE A 158 14.95 14.67 -2.19
CA PHE A 158 14.00 14.74 -3.30
C PHE A 158 14.17 13.57 -4.27
N LEU A 159 15.39 13.31 -4.73
CA LEU A 159 15.69 12.20 -5.66
C LEU A 159 15.36 10.84 -5.04
N LEU A 160 15.69 10.65 -3.76
CA LEU A 160 15.37 9.43 -3.03
C LEU A 160 13.86 9.25 -2.88
N GLY A 161 13.14 10.31 -2.53
CA GLY A 161 11.68 10.32 -2.45
C GLY A 161 11.01 9.96 -3.79
N ILE A 162 11.47 10.55 -4.90
CA ILE A 162 10.98 10.23 -6.25
C ILE A 162 11.25 8.76 -6.61
N THR A 163 12.45 8.26 -6.29
CA THR A 163 12.84 6.87 -6.59
C THR A 163 11.97 5.88 -5.82
N ILE A 164 11.74 6.13 -4.54
CA ILE A 164 10.88 5.27 -3.70
C ILE A 164 9.42 5.37 -4.15
N TRP A 165 8.95 6.58 -4.45
CA TRP A 165 7.60 6.80 -4.92
C TRP A 165 7.30 6.04 -6.20
N SER A 166 8.21 6.09 -7.18
CA SER A 166 8.07 5.36 -8.44
C SER A 166 8.03 3.84 -8.22
N ARG A 167 8.83 3.32 -7.28
CA ARG A 167 8.79 1.90 -6.86
C ARG A 167 7.47 1.54 -6.17
N GLY A 168 6.98 2.39 -5.27
CA GLY A 168 5.69 2.26 -4.60
C GLY A 168 4.50 2.32 -5.56
N ALA A 169 4.60 3.10 -6.65
CA ALA A 169 3.60 3.11 -7.70
C ALA A 169 3.66 1.85 -8.59
N ALA A 170 4.89 1.40 -8.93
CA ALA A 170 5.12 0.22 -9.75
C ALA A 170 4.67 -1.09 -9.08
N LEU A 171 4.58 -1.11 -7.74
CA LEU A 171 4.08 -2.23 -6.95
C LEU A 171 2.72 -2.76 -7.41
N LYS A 172 1.80 -1.86 -7.71
CA LYS A 172 0.47 -2.22 -8.18
C LYS A 172 0.50 -2.86 -9.58
N HIS A 173 1.45 -2.46 -10.43
CA HIS A 173 1.59 -3.04 -11.77
C HIS A 173 2.21 -4.45 -11.73
N ARG A 174 2.83 -4.83 -10.60
CA ARG A 174 3.30 -6.20 -10.35
C ARG A 174 2.19 -7.07 -9.78
N GLU A 175 1.00 -7.02 -10.38
CA GLU A 175 -0.02 -8.05 -10.17
C GLU A 175 0.60 -9.39 -10.56
N PHE A 176 1.10 -10.12 -9.57
CA PHE A 176 1.35 -11.53 -9.73
C PHE A 176 0.00 -12.13 -10.08
N LYS A 177 -0.17 -12.53 -11.35
CA LYS A 177 -1.10 -13.59 -11.71
C LYS A 177 -0.69 -14.79 -10.85
N VAL A 178 -1.24 -14.86 -9.65
CA VAL A 178 -1.47 -16.12 -8.96
C VAL A 178 -2.57 -16.78 -9.80
N ASN A 179 -2.18 -17.24 -11.00
CA ASN A 179 -2.90 -18.32 -11.65
C ASN A 179 -3.07 -19.37 -10.56
N GLY A 180 -4.31 -19.79 -10.31
CA GLY A 180 -4.64 -20.81 -9.33
C GLY A 180 -3.95 -22.14 -9.67
N VAL A 181 -2.65 -22.22 -9.44
CA VAL A 181 -1.90 -23.46 -9.42
C VAL A 181 -2.06 -23.98 -7.99
N GLY A 182 -3.17 -24.67 -7.77
CA GLY A 182 -3.42 -25.47 -6.58
C GLY A 182 -4.65 -25.07 -5.78
N LEU A 183 -5.85 -25.13 -6.39
CA LEU A 183 -7.06 -25.64 -5.76
C LEU A 183 -7.88 -26.40 -6.81
#